data_AF-A0A920QKA1-F1
#
_entry.id   AF-A0A920QKA1-F1
#
_cell.length_a   1.000
_cell.length_b   1.000
_cell.length_c   1.000
_cell.angle_alpha   90.00
_cell.angle_beta   90.00
_cell.angle_gamma   90.00
#
_symmetry.space_group_name_H-M   'P 1'
#
loop_
_entity.id
_entity.type
_entity.pdbx_description
1 polymer ?
#
loop_
_entity_poly.entity_id
_entity_poly.type
_entity_poly.pdbx_seq_one_letter_code
_entity_poly.pdbx_strand_id
1 'polypeptide(L)' 'MEKQIDFYFDLVSPYSYIASMLIDDVAHRGNAKVSWKPFLLGGVLKQWAPLIPRDSIL' A
#
# COMPACT_ATOMS: atom_id res chain seq x y z
N MET A 1 -15.02 -18.97 -2.12
CA MET A 1 -14.55 -17.78 -1.38
C MET A 1 -14.41 -16.65 -2.38
N GLU A 2 -14.95 -15.48 -2.06
CA GLU A 2 -14.79 -14.29 -2.90
C GLU A 2 -13.34 -13.80 -2.85
N LYS A 3 -12.76 -13.42 -3.98
CA LYS A 3 -11.37 -12.96 -4.06
C LYS A 3 -11.30 -11.53 -3.49
N GLN A 4 -10.29 -11.23 -2.67
CA GLN A 4 -10.18 -9.93 -2.00
C GLN A 4 -8.76 -9.39 -2.13
N ILE A 5 -8.66 -8.08 -2.34
CA ILE A 5 -7.40 -7.32 -2.27
C ILE A 5 -7.46 -6.45 -1.02
N ASP A 6 -6.58 -6.71 -0.06
CA ASP A 6 -6.37 -5.79 1.06
C ASP A 6 -5.44 -4.66 0.62
N PHE A 7 -6.03 -3.49 0.42
CA PHE A 7 -5.32 -2.31 -0.06
C PHE A 7 -4.89 -1.43 1.12
N TYR A 8 -3.61 -1.55 1.50
CA TYR A 8 -2.99 -0.71 2.51
C TYR A 8 -2.54 0.62 1.92
N PHE A 9 -2.97 1.73 2.50
CA PHE A 9 -2.67 3.06 1.99
C PHE A 9 -2.37 4.07 3.09
N ASP A 10 -1.49 5.03 2.76
CA ASP A 10 -1.23 6.21 3.57
C ASP A 10 -1.58 7.46 2.73
N LEU A 11 -2.34 8.38 3.30
CA LEU A 11 -2.78 9.61 2.63
C LEU A 11 -1.62 10.53 2.22
N VAL A 12 -0.47 10.44 2.91
CA VAL A 12 0.71 11.24 2.54
C VAL A 12 1.58 10.59 1.47
N SER A 13 1.31 9.34 1.10
CA SER A 13 2.11 8.60 0.11
C SER A 13 1.61 8.92 -1.31
N PRO A 14 2.44 9.53 -2.18
CA PRO A 14 2.05 9.79 -3.57
C PRO A 14 1.79 8.49 -4.34
N TYR A 15 2.48 7.41 -4.01
CA TYR A 15 2.25 6.09 -4.59
C TYR A 15 0.90 5.51 -4.17
N SER A 16 0.52 5.67 -2.90
CA SER A 16 -0.80 5.25 -2.43
C SER A 16 -1.91 6.01 -3.13
N TYR A 17 -1.74 7.32 -3.39
CA TYR A 17 -2.69 8.10 -4.17
C TYR A 17 -2.84 7.56 -5.59
N ILE A 18 -1.74 7.36 -6.32
CA ILE A 18 -1.79 6.81 -7.68
C ILE A 18 -2.43 5.42 -7.69
N ALA A 19 -2.04 4.54 -6.77
CA ALA A 19 -2.62 3.21 -6.67
C ALA A 19 -4.11 3.24 -6.33
N SER A 20 -4.57 4.19 -5.49
CA SER A 20 -5.99 4.34 -5.16
C SER A 20 -6.86 4.69 -6.36
N MET A 21 -6.31 5.39 -7.36
CA MET A 21 -7.02 5.71 -8.61
C MET A 21 -7.12 4.50 -9.55
N LEU A 22 -6.33 3.46 -9.34
CA LEU A 22 -6.21 2.30 -10.24
C LEU A 22 -6.78 1.01 -9.64
N ILE A 23 -6.94 0.93 -8.31
CA ILE A 23 -7.17 -0.33 -7.61
C ILE A 23 -8.53 -0.97 -7.93
N ASP A 24 -9.56 -0.16 -8.19
CA ASP A 24 -10.89 -0.67 -8.52
C ASP A 24 -10.91 -1.38 -9.88
N ASP A 25 -10.21 -0.85 -10.88
CA ASP A 25 -10.04 -1.50 -12.20
C ASP A 25 -9.28 -2.82 -12.07
N VAL A 26 -8.24 -2.85 -11.22
CA VAL A 26 -7.48 -4.08 -10.94
C VAL A 26 -8.36 -5.13 -10.27
N ALA A 27 -9.15 -4.73 -9.28
CA ALA A 27 -10.09 -5.61 -8.59
C ALA A 27 -11.16 -6.15 -9.54
N HIS A 28 -11.71 -5.31 -10.41
CA HIS A 28 -12.69 -5.70 -11.42
C HIS A 28 -12.13 -6.76 -12.37
N ARG A 29 -10.94 -6.54 -12.94
CA ARG A 29 -10.27 -7.51 -13.84
C ARG A 29 -10.01 -8.86 -13.15
N GLY A 30 -9.79 -8.84 -11.83
CA GLY A 30 -9.54 -10.02 -11.02
C GLY A 30 -10.79 -10.71 -10.45
N ASN A 31 -11.99 -10.20 -10.73
CA ASN A 31 -13.24 -10.57 -10.05
C ASN A 31 -13.08 -10.59 -8.52
N ALA A 32 -12.52 -9.51 -7.99
CA ALA A 32 -12.17 -9.34 -6.59
C ALA A 32 -12.83 -8.10 -5.98
N LYS A 33 -12.93 -8.08 -4.65
CA LYS A 33 -13.34 -6.89 -3.87
C LYS A 33 -12.12 -6.20 -3.26
N VAL A 34 -12.19 -4.86 -3.15
CA VAL A 34 -11.18 -4.08 -2.44
C VAL A 34 -11.59 -3.90 -0.98
N SER A 35 -10.68 -4.25 -0.08
CA SER A 35 -10.77 -4.03 1.36
C SER A 35 -9.78 -2.94 1.73
N TRP A 36 -10.30 -1.76 2.05
CA TRP A 36 -9.51 -0.56 2.31
C TRP A 36 -8.93 -0.61 3.72
N LYS A 37 -7.60 -0.51 3.82
CA LYS A 37 -6.85 -0.58 5.09
C LYS A 37 -6.01 0.69 5.26
N PRO A 38 -6.51 1.73 5.95
CA PRO A 38 -5.69 2.89 6.24
C PRO A 38 -4.50 2.50 7.12
N PHE A 39 -3.34 3.07 6.83
CA PHE A 39 -2.08 2.75 7.47
C PHE A 39 -1.18 3.98 7.60
N LEU A 40 -0.38 4.03 8.66
CA LEU A 40 0.55 5.13 8.92
C LEU A 40 1.98 4.72 8.56
N LEU A 41 2.40 5.00 7.33
CA LEU A 41 3.71 4.62 6.81
C LEU A 41 4.84 5.28 7.60
N GLY A 42 4.67 6.55 8.02
CA GLY A 42 5.66 7.26 8.82
C GLY A 42 6.00 6.57 10.15
N GLY A 43 5.04 5.90 10.79
CA GLY A 43 5.26 5.13 12.02
C GLY A 43 6.09 3.87 11.76
N VAL A 44 5.79 3.18 10.66
CA VAL A 44 6.51 1.96 10.28
C VAL A 44 7.91 2.26 9.77
N LEU A 45 8.09 3.34 9.02
CA LEU A 45 9.42 3.80 8.62
C LEU A 45 10.26 4.19 9.84
N LYS A 46 9.71 4.83 10.88
CA LYS A 46 10.46 5.08 12.12
C LYS A 46 10.96 3.80 12.79
N GLN A 47 10.18 2.73 12.72
CA GLN A 47 10.55 1.44 13.31
C GLN A 47 11.54 0.66 12.44
N TRP A 48 11.38 0.69 11.12
CA TRP A 48 12.16 -0.13 10.17
C TRP A 48 13.40 0.56 9.61
N ALA A 49 13.40 1.89 9.45
CA ALA A 49 14.52 2.63 8.87
C ALA A 49 15.87 2.39 9.59
N PRO A 50 15.93 2.23 10.94
CA PRO A 50 17.19 1.88 11.60
C PRO A 50 17.76 0.51 11.21
N LEU A 51 16.91 -0.40 10.69
CA LEU A 51 17.30 -1.75 10.26
C LEU A 51 17.70 -1.82 8.78
N ILE A 52 17.48 -0.75 8.02
CA ILE A 52 17.86 -0.66 6.61
C ILE A 52 19.31 -0.14 6.54
N PRO A 53 20.27 -0.93 6.03
CA PRO A 53 21.64 -0.45 5.85
C PRO A 53 21.66 0.83 5.02
N ARG A 54 22.38 1.87 5.46
CA ARG A 54 22.38 3.15 4.72
C ARG A 54 22.90 3.03 3.29
N ASP A 55 23.74 2.02 3.05
CA ASP A 55 24.36 1.76 1.75
C ASP A 55 23.45 0.93 0.82
N SER A 56 22.25 0.55 1.27
CA SER A 56 21.29 -0.23 0.46
C SER A 56 20.33 0.61 -0.37
N ILE A 57 20.41 1.94 -0.25
CA ILE A 57 19.72 2.89 -1.13
C ILE A 57 20.77 3.57 -2.00
N LEU A 58 21.45 2.78 -2.83
CA LEU A 58 22.09 3.09 -4.12
C LEU A 58 22.67 1.79 -4.67
#